data_AF-A0A661Y3Q8-F1
#
_entry.id   AF-A0A661Y3Q8-F1
#
_cell.length_a   1.000
_cell.length_b   1.000
_cell.length_c   1.000
_cell.angle_alpha   90.00
_cell.angle_beta   90.00
_cell.angle_gamma   90.00
#
_symmetry.space_group_name_H-M   'P 1'
#
loop_
_entity.id
_entity.type
_entity.pdbx_description
1 polymer ?
#
loop_
_entity_poly.entity_id
_entity_poly.type
_entity_poly.pdbx_seq_one_letter_code
_entity_poly.pdbx_strand_id
1 'polypeptide(L)'
;VVRNKGAEICEKYLKKGDKVYIEGRIKTRKWQDDQGNDRYSTEIQCTDFTFLTPKAESNVSQSQVDTTVQTPQQEKPQSQEQQPVVEKEDDLPF
;
A
#
# COMPACT_ATOMS: atom_id res chain seq x y z
N VAL A 1 7.51 18.41 10.08
CA VAL A 1 8.67 18.92 9.32
C VAL A 1 9.53 17.73 8.89
N VAL A 2 9.71 17.58 7.58
CA VAL A 2 10.62 16.60 6.95
C VAL A 2 11.79 17.39 6.35
N ARG A 3 13.00 16.83 6.35
CA ARG A 3 14.21 17.49 5.84
C ARG A 3 14.96 16.60 4.85
N ASN A 4 15.89 17.20 4.11
CA ASN A 4 16.78 16.51 3.16
C ASN A 4 15.99 15.69 2.13
N LYS A 5 16.49 14.49 1.80
CA LYS A 5 15.93 13.63 0.76
C LYS A 5 14.46 13.26 0.98
N GLY A 6 14.04 13.13 2.24
CA GLY A 6 12.64 12.86 2.56
C GLY A 6 11.70 13.95 2.05
N ALA A 7 12.14 15.21 2.03
CA ALA A 7 11.33 16.32 1.54
C ALA A 7 11.09 16.22 0.02
N GLU A 8 12.13 15.88 -0.75
CA GLU A 8 12.01 15.67 -2.20
C GLU A 8 11.09 14.50 -2.56
N ILE A 9 11.13 13.42 -1.77
CA ILE A 9 10.26 12.25 -1.97
C ILE A 9 8.81 12.66 -1.66
N CYS A 10 8.57 13.33 -0.54
CA CYS A 10 7.24 13.82 -0.19
C CYS A 10 6.68 14.77 -1.27
N GLU A 11 7.48 15.67 -1.83
CA GLU A 11 7.04 16.57 -2.90
C GLU A 11 6.60 15.82 -4.17
N LYS A 12 7.33 14.77 -4.55
CA LYS A 12 7.05 14.01 -5.78
C LYS A 12 5.86 13.06 -5.66
N TYR A 13 5.64 12.50 -4.48
CA TYR A 13 4.71 11.38 -4.30
C TYR A 13 3.50 11.71 -3.44
N LEU A 14 3.51 12.79 -2.66
CA LEU A 14 2.36 13.20 -1.85
C LEU A 14 1.55 14.30 -2.52
N LYS A 15 0.24 14.11 -2.48
CA LYS A 15 -0.78 15.11 -2.80
C LYS A 15 -1.71 15.32 -1.62
N LYS A 16 -2.42 16.43 -1.63
CA LYS A 16 -3.43 16.72 -0.60
C LYS A 16 -4.46 15.59 -0.57
N GLY A 17 -4.65 14.99 0.60
CA GLY A 17 -5.61 13.89 0.81
C GLY A 17 -4.94 12.51 0.92
N ASP A 18 -3.66 12.39 0.60
CA ASP A 18 -2.93 11.14 0.78
C ASP A 18 -2.79 10.76 2.26
N LYS A 19 -2.91 9.46 2.51
CA LYS A 19 -2.72 8.88 3.84
C LYS A 19 -1.24 8.55 4.02
N VAL A 20 -0.67 9.00 5.14
CA VAL A 20 0.74 8.81 5.47
C VAL A 20 0.86 8.50 6.95
N TYR A 21 1.68 7.51 7.28
CA TYR A 21 2.16 7.28 8.63
C TYR A 21 3.46 8.08 8.83
N ILE A 22 3.55 8.81 9.93
CA ILE A 22 4.73 9.62 10.25
C ILE A 22 5.17 9.27 11.67
N GLU A 23 6.44 8.91 11.83
CA GLU A 23 7.10 8.73 13.12
C GLU A 23 8.12 9.85 13.34
N GLY A 24 8.24 10.34 14.57
CA GLY A 24 9.18 11.41 14.86
C GLY A 24 9.09 11.95 16.28
N ARG A 25 9.73 13.09 16.47
CA ARG A 25 9.78 13.79 17.77
C ARG A 25 8.92 15.03 17.75
N ILE A 26 8.14 15.25 18.81
CA ILE A 26 7.38 16.49 18.99
C ILE A 26 8.35 17.60 19.41
N LYS A 27 8.28 18.74 18.73
CA LYS A 27 9.07 19.93 19.05
C LYS A 27 8.15 21.15 19.10
N THR A 28 8.19 21.86 20.22
CA THR A 28 7.54 23.16 20.36
C THR A 28 8.59 24.26 20.28
N ARG A 29 8.37 25.26 19.43
CA ARG A 29 9.22 26.44 19.35
C ARG A 29 8.42 27.70 19.64
N LYS A 30 9.05 28.61 20.37
CA LYS A 30 8.57 29.97 20.56
C LYS A 30 9.21 30.87 19.51
N TRP A 31 8.41 31.74 18.90
CA TRP A 31 8.88 32.77 17.97
C TRP A 31 8.04 34.03 18.18
N GLN A 32 8.56 35.17 17.76
CA GLN A 32 7.90 36.47 17.92
C GLN A 32 7.35 36.92 16.56
N ASP A 33 6.09 37.34 16.51
CA ASP A 33 5.51 37.92 15.29
C ASP A 33 5.98 39.36 15.07
N ASP A 34 5.69 39.94 13.90
CA ASP A 34 6.13 41.29 13.53
C ASP A 34 5.58 42.38 14.46
N GLN A 35 4.53 42.06 15.24
CA GLN A 35 3.92 42.95 16.23
C GLN A 35 4.52 42.78 17.63
N GLY A 36 5.52 41.91 17.79
CA GLY A 36 6.20 41.68 19.05
C GLY A 36 5.51 40.66 19.96
N ASN A 37 4.45 39.97 19.51
CA ASN A 37 3.76 39.00 20.35
C ASN A 37 4.43 37.63 20.30
N ASP A 38 4.46 36.97 21.46
CA ASP A 38 4.97 35.61 21.59
C ASP A 38 3.99 34.59 20.98
N ARG A 39 4.48 33.80 20.02
CA ARG A 39 3.76 32.71 19.36
C ARG A 39 4.45 31.38 19.61
N TYR A 40 3.64 30.32 19.64
CA TYR A 40 4.11 28.95 19.82
C TYR A 40 3.70 28.11 18.63
N SER A 41 4.63 27.29 18.15
CA SER A 41 4.36 26.32 17.08
C SER A 41 4.82 24.95 17.53
N THR A 42 3.88 24.01 17.54
CA THR A 42 4.14 22.60 17.82
C THR A 42 4.21 21.85 16.50
N GLU A 43 5.34 21.20 16.25
CA GLU A 43 5.62 20.49 15.01
C GLU A 43 6.17 19.10 15.33
N ILE A 44 5.92 18.12 14.46
CA ILE A 44 6.57 16.81 14.53
C ILE A 44 7.79 16.85 13.61
N GLN A 45 8.99 16.69 14.17
CA GLN A 45 10.22 16.49 13.39
C GLN A 45 10.27 15.02 12.97
N CYS A 46 10.11 14.77 11.67
CA CYS A 46 9.99 13.44 11.11
C CYS A 46 11.33 12.71 11.19
N THR A 47 11.31 11.50 11.75
CA THR A 47 12.44 10.54 11.68
C THR A 47 12.21 9.58 10.53
N ASP A 48 10.99 9.03 10.42
CA ASP A 48 10.62 8.06 9.39
C ASP A 48 9.15 8.24 8.96
N PHE A 49 8.82 7.81 7.74
CA PHE A 49 7.45 7.90 7.22
C PHE A 49 7.13 6.83 6.19
N THR A 50 5.86 6.42 6.16
CA THR A 50 5.36 5.39 5.25
C THR A 50 4.12 5.87 4.53
N PHE A 51 4.09 5.73 3.20
CA PHE A 51 2.91 6.02 2.40
C PHE A 51 1.85 4.94 2.60
N LEU A 52 0.64 5.35 2.94
CA LEU A 52 -0.50 4.46 3.18
C LEU A 52 -1.55 4.55 2.07
N THR A 53 -1.48 5.56 1.20
CA THR A 53 -2.36 5.58 0.02
C THR A 53 -1.99 4.39 -0.87
N PRO A 54 -2.93 3.48 -1.18
CA PRO A 54 -2.69 2.48 -2.20
C PRO A 54 -2.34 3.25 -3.48
N LYS A 55 -1.30 2.84 -4.20
CA LYS A 55 -1.05 3.35 -5.56
C LYS A 55 -2.38 3.25 -6.27
N ALA A 56 -3.04 4.39 -6.51
CA ALA A 56 -4.26 4.42 -7.28
C ALA A 56 -3.96 3.61 -8.54
N GLU A 57 -4.76 2.58 -8.80
CA GLU A 57 -4.70 1.80 -10.03
C GLU A 57 -4.56 2.84 -11.13
N SER A 58 -3.34 2.96 -11.62
CA SER A 58 -3.04 3.80 -12.76
C SER A 58 -3.78 3.05 -13.84
N ASN A 59 -4.97 3.55 -14.17
CA ASN A 59 -5.86 2.99 -15.14
C ASN A 59 -5.02 2.77 -16.41
N VAL A 60 -4.54 1.53 -16.58
CA VAL A 60 -3.90 1.05 -17.80
C VAL A 60 -5.04 0.90 -18.79
N SER A 61 -5.57 2.04 -19.23
CA SER A 61 -6.39 2.10 -20.41
C SER A 61 -5.48 1.88 -21.61
N GLN A 62 -5.77 0.76 -22.29
CA GLN A 62 -5.54 0.49 -23.70
C GLN A 62 -4.10 0.17 -24.13
N SER A 63 -3.83 -1.13 -24.13
CA SER A 63 -3.48 -1.78 -25.39
C SER A 63 -4.22 -3.12 -25.47
N GLN A 64 -5.36 -3.08 -26.15
CA GLN A 64 -5.96 -4.26 -26.78
C GLN A 64 -4.91 -4.84 -27.73
N VAL A 65 -4.41 -6.03 -27.43
CA VAL A 65 -3.91 -6.95 -28.44
C VAL A 65 -4.86 -8.12 -28.50
N ASP A 66 -5.76 -8.01 -29.48
CA ASP A 66 -6.52 -9.09 -30.05
C ASP A 66 -5.50 -10.11 -30.60
N THR A 67 -5.42 -11.30 -30.01
CA THR A 67 -4.83 -12.46 -30.69
C THR A 67 -5.73 -13.64 -30.42
N THR A 68 -6.46 -13.92 -31.49
CA THR A 68 -7.34 -15.03 -31.73
C THR A 68 -6.54 -16.35 -31.83
N VAL A 69 -7.17 -17.41 -31.30
CA VAL A 69 -7.03 -18.85 -31.63
C VAL A 69 -5.73 -19.61 -31.30
N GLN A 70 -5.78 -20.55 -30.34
CA GLN A 70 -5.95 -21.99 -30.62
C GLN A 70 -5.91 -22.87 -29.36
N THR A 71 -6.99 -23.61 -29.16
CA THR A 71 -7.20 -24.68 -28.19
C THR A 71 -6.61 -25.99 -28.73
N PRO A 72 -5.80 -26.74 -27.96
CA PRO A 72 -5.64 -28.18 -28.17
C PRO A 72 -6.64 -28.96 -27.32
N GLN A 73 -7.51 -29.66 -28.04
CA GLN A 73 -8.51 -30.60 -27.55
C GLN A 73 -7.84 -31.91 -27.11
N GLN A 74 -7.95 -32.21 -25.82
CA GLN A 74 -8.33 -33.50 -25.21
C GLN A 74 -7.85 -34.82 -25.86
N GLU A 75 -7.00 -35.56 -25.14
CA GLU A 75 -7.01 -37.03 -25.14
C GLU A 75 -7.00 -37.57 -23.69
N LYS A 76 -7.92 -38.49 -23.43
CA LYS A 76 -8.14 -39.19 -22.17
C LYS A 76 -7.98 -40.68 -22.44
N PRO A 77 -7.18 -41.42 -21.67
CA PRO A 77 -7.40 -42.84 -21.45
C PRO A 77 -8.15 -43.08 -20.13
N GLN A 78 -9.15 -43.93 -20.20
CA GLN A 78 -10.07 -44.33 -19.13
C GLN A 78 -9.65 -45.71 -18.59
N SER A 79 -9.57 -45.85 -17.26
CA SER A 79 -9.71 -47.12 -16.50
C SER A 79 -10.22 -46.72 -15.10
N GLN A 80 -11.49 -47.01 -14.75
CA GLN A 80 -11.98 -48.16 -13.94
C GLN A 80 -11.24 -48.28 -12.59
N GLU A 81 -11.81 -48.29 -11.38
CA GLU A 81 -13.20 -48.44 -10.89
C GLU A 81 -13.24 -48.17 -9.33
N GLN A 82 -14.31 -47.49 -8.83
CA GLN A 82 -15.02 -47.54 -7.51
C GLN A 82 -14.26 -47.51 -6.13
N GLN A 83 -14.33 -46.40 -5.34
CA GLN A 83 -15.21 -46.04 -4.16
C GLN A 83 -14.95 -46.79 -2.81
N PRO A 84 -15.22 -46.24 -1.59
CA PRO A 84 -16.04 -45.06 -1.23
C PRO A 84 -15.40 -44.03 -0.26
N VAL A 85 -16.19 -42.98 -0.01
CA VAL A 85 -16.02 -41.85 0.94
C VAL A 85 -15.72 -42.31 2.38
N VAL A 86 -14.74 -41.67 3.02
CA VAL A 86 -14.66 -41.55 4.48
C VAL A 86 -14.55 -40.07 4.82
N GLU A 87 -15.69 -39.46 5.14
CA GLU A 87 -15.74 -38.31 6.05
C GLU A 87 -15.15 -38.74 7.38
N LYS A 88 -14.09 -38.06 7.82
CA LYS A 88 -13.92 -37.63 9.21
C LYS A 88 -13.23 -36.27 9.20
N GLU A 89 -14.04 -35.23 9.26
CA GLU A 89 -13.77 -34.12 10.16
C GLU A 89 -13.46 -34.73 11.54
N ASP A 90 -12.19 -34.86 11.92
CA ASP A 90 -11.79 -34.72 13.32
C ASP A 90 -10.27 -34.79 13.49
N ASP A 91 -9.78 -33.96 14.41
CA ASP A 91 -8.51 -34.09 15.13
C ASP A 91 -7.23 -33.49 14.51
N LEU A 92 -7.18 -32.14 14.48
CA LEU A 92 -5.92 -31.39 14.52
C LEU A 92 -5.52 -31.18 15.98
N PRO A 93 -4.49 -31.87 16.51
CA PRO A 93 -3.95 -31.56 17.83
C PRO A 93 -3.13 -30.26 17.78
N PHE A 94 -3.27 -29.48 18.87
CA PHE A 94 -2.68 -28.17 19.18
C PHE A 94 -1.33 -27.82 18.55
#